data_AF-M0QKA5-F1
#
_entry.id   AF-M0QKA5-F1
#
_cell.length_a   1.000
_cell.length_b   1.000
_cell.length_c   1.000
_cell.angle_alpha   90.00
_cell.angle_beta   90.00
_cell.angle_gamma   90.00
#
_symmetry.space_group_name_H-M   'P 1'
#
loop_
_entity.id
_entity.type
_entity.pdbx_description
1 polymer ?
#
loop_
_entity_poly.entity_id
_entity_poly.type
_entity_poly.pdbx_seq_one_letter_code
_entity_poly.pdbx_strand_id
1 'polypeptide(L)' 'MAVDPAKRRAVGEVVRQHPGMSLAAVSPAIVVFAVVWLITNFWIAVILGVAALGAGYYLLTRQR' A
#
# COMPACT_ATOMS: atom_id res chain seq x y z
N MET A 1 -0.63 -17.09 -12.14
CA MET A 1 -1.11 -17.97 -11.04
C MET A 1 -2.09 -17.20 -10.17
N ALA A 2 -3.33 -17.66 -10.05
CA ALA A 2 -4.32 -17.02 -9.19
C ALA A 2 -3.85 -17.10 -7.74
N VAL A 3 -3.88 -15.97 -7.01
CA VAL A 3 -3.62 -15.97 -5.58
C VAL A 3 -4.64 -16.91 -4.93
N ASP A 4 -4.15 -17.87 -4.14
CA ASP A 4 -5.00 -18.83 -3.44
C ASP A 4 -6.12 -18.09 -2.68
N PRO A 5 -7.40 -18.41 -2.95
CA PRO A 5 -8.53 -17.77 -2.29
C PRO A 5 -8.48 -17.92 -0.76
N ALA A 6 -7.92 -19.01 -0.23
CA ALA A 6 -7.73 -19.21 1.21
C ALA A 6 -6.74 -18.18 1.78
N LYS A 7 -5.62 -17.94 1.08
CA LYS A 7 -4.61 -16.95 1.49
C LYS A 7 -5.17 -15.52 1.47
N ARG A 8 -6.00 -15.17 0.48
CA ARG A 8 -6.67 -13.86 0.44
C ARG A 8 -7.62 -13.66 1.63
N ARG A 9 -8.40 -14.69 1.97
CA ARG A 9 -9.32 -14.64 3.11
C ARG A 9 -8.58 -14.46 4.43
N ALA A 10 -7.51 -15.21 4.66
CA ALA A 10 -6.68 -15.10 5.86
C ALA A 10 -6.10 -13.69 6.04
N VAL A 11 -5.59 -13.06 4.98
CA VAL A 11 -5.09 -11.68 5.05
C VAL A 11 -6.21 -10.70 5.40
N GLY A 12 -7.39 -10.84 4.80
CA GLY A 12 -8.55 -10.00 5.12
C GLY A 12 -9.02 -10.15 6.57
N GLU A 13 -8.96 -11.37 7.12
CA GLU A 13 -9.29 -11.66 8.52
C GLU A 13 -8.37 -10.90 9.48
N VAL A 14 -7.05 -10.92 9.21
CA VAL A 14 -6.03 -10.23 10.03
C VAL A 14 -6.24 -8.73 10.03
N VAL A 15 -6.56 -8.14 8.87
CA VAL A 15 -6.83 -6.69 8.78
C VAL A 15 -8.06 -6.30 9.59
N ARG A 16 -9.11 -7.14 9.57
CA ARG A 16 -10.34 -6.92 10.35
C ARG A 16 -10.14 -7.10 11.84
N GLN A 17 -9.36 -8.10 12.25
CA GLN A 17 -9.07 -8.38 13.66
C GLN A 17 -8.09 -7.37 14.27
N HIS A 18 -7.14 -6.85 13.48
CA HIS A 18 -6.07 -5.96 13.93
C HIS A 18 -5.95 -4.71 13.02
N PRO A 19 -6.97 -3.83 12.99
CA PRO A 19 -6.97 -2.66 12.12
C PRO A 19 -5.82 -1.68 12.47
N GLY A 20 -5.52 -1.51 13.76
CA GLY A 20 -4.42 -0.65 14.20
C GLY A 20 -3.04 -1.14 13.72
N MET A 21 -2.81 -2.46 13.74
CA MET A 21 -1.55 -3.04 13.27
C MET A 21 -1.41 -2.89 11.74
N SER A 22 -2.51 -3.02 11.01
CA SER A 22 -2.54 -2.78 9.56
C SER A 22 -2.23 -1.31 9.22
N LEU A 23 -2.81 -0.37 9.98
CA LEU A 23 -2.49 1.05 9.84
C LEU A 23 -1.02 1.35 10.17
N ALA A 24 -0.49 0.74 11.22
CA ALA A 24 0.92 0.87 11.58
C ALA A 24 1.84 0.39 10.45
N ALA A 25 1.49 -0.74 9.80
CA ALA A 25 2.24 -1.27 8.67
C ALA A 25 2.25 -0.33 7.44
N VAL A 26 1.13 0.36 7.17
CA VAL A 26 1.01 1.30 6.05
C VAL A 26 1.49 2.72 6.43
N SER A 27 1.66 3.00 7.72
CA SER A 27 2.00 4.33 8.24
C SER A 27 3.23 4.98 7.60
N PRO A 28 4.34 4.28 7.29
CA PRO A 28 5.49 4.93 6.67
C PRO A 28 5.15 5.48 5.28
N ALA A 29 4.33 4.77 4.51
CA ALA A 29 3.88 5.22 3.20
C ALA A 29 2.98 6.46 3.29
N ILE A 30 2.12 6.52 4.32
CA ILE A 30 1.27 7.70 4.59
C ILE A 30 2.13 8.91 4.94
N VAL A 31 3.15 8.73 5.79
CA VAL A 31 4.07 9.80 6.17
C VAL A 31 4.83 10.33 4.94
N VAL A 32 5.39 9.45 4.12
CA VAL A 32 6.07 9.84 2.87
C VAL A 32 5.13 10.60 1.94
N PHE A 33 3.91 10.12 1.75
CA PHE A 33 2.91 10.80 0.92
C PHE A 33 2.58 12.21 1.45
N ALA A 34 2.35 12.33 2.76
CA ALA A 34 2.05 13.62 3.40
C ALA A 34 3.22 14.60 3.26
N VAL A 35 4.47 14.13 3.45
CA VAL A 35 5.67 14.96 3.26
C VAL A 35 5.79 15.44 1.82
N VAL A 36 5.60 14.55 0.83
CA VAL A 36 5.64 14.92 -0.59
C VAL A 36 4.57 15.96 -0.91
N TRP A 37 3.35 15.79 -0.38
CA TRP A 37 2.27 16.76 -0.56
C TRP A 37 2.64 18.14 0.00
N LEU A 38 3.19 18.20 1.22
CA LEU A 38 3.56 19.45 1.86
C LEU A 38 4.67 20.23 1.12
N ILE A 39 5.64 19.54 0.52
CA ILE A 39 6.79 20.18 -0.13
C ILE A 39 6.60 20.43 -1.64
N THR A 40 5.59 19.82 -2.25
CA THR A 40 5.30 19.96 -3.69
C THR A 40 3.93 20.60 -3.93
N ASN A 41 2.94 19.80 -4.33
CA ASN A 41 1.52 20.12 -4.39
C ASN A 41 0.70 18.82 -4.41
N PHE A 42 -0.61 18.95 -4.23
CA PHE A 42 -1.52 17.81 -4.17
C PHE A 42 -1.45 16.90 -5.41
N TRP A 43 -1.44 17.47 -6.61
CA TRP A 43 -1.43 16.71 -7.87
C TRP A 43 -0.14 15.90 -8.05
N ILE A 44 1.01 16.50 -7.74
CA ILE A 44 2.30 15.81 -7.78
C ILE A 44 2.31 14.64 -6.77
N ALA A 45 1.84 14.86 -5.55
CA ALA A 45 1.76 13.81 -4.54
C ALA A 45 0.86 12.64 -5.00
N VAL A 46 -0.31 12.94 -5.59
CA VAL A 46 -1.21 11.91 -6.13
C VAL A 46 -0.57 11.12 -7.27
N ILE A 47 0.06 11.79 -8.24
CA ILE A 47 0.74 11.13 -9.36
C ILE A 47 1.84 10.19 -8.85
N LEU A 48 2.68 10.67 -7.93
CA LEU A 48 3.74 9.87 -7.32
C LEU A 48 3.19 8.73 -6.47
N GLY A 49 2.11 8.96 -5.72
CA GLY A 49 1.44 7.92 -4.94
C GLY A 49 0.89 6.80 -5.80
N VAL A 50 0.21 7.12 -6.90
CA VAL A 50 -0.29 6.12 -7.86
C VAL A 50 0.86 5.38 -8.54
N ALA A 51 1.91 6.10 -8.96
CA ALA A 51 3.09 5.49 -9.56
C ALA A 51 3.79 4.53 -8.57
N ALA A 52 3.92 4.91 -7.30
CA ALA A 52 4.51 4.08 -6.25
C ALA A 52 3.66 2.83 -5.97
N LEU A 53 2.33 2.95 -5.92
CA LEU A 53 1.43 1.80 -5.79
C LEU A 53 1.55 0.84 -6.98
N GLY A 54 1.58 1.38 -8.21
CA GLY A 54 1.78 0.60 -9.42
C GLY A 54 3.14 -0.11 -9.46
N ALA A 55 4.21 0.59 -9.11
CA ALA A 55 5.55 0.03 -9.01
C ALA A 55 5.64 -1.05 -7.92
N GLY A 56 5.05 -0.81 -6.75
CA GLY A 56 4.96 -1.79 -5.67
C GLY A 56 4.23 -3.05 -6.08
N TYR A 57 3.08 -2.91 -6.76
CA TYR A 57 2.33 -4.03 -7.31
C TYR A 57 3.13 -4.80 -8.37
N TYR A 58 3.81 -4.08 -9.28
CA TYR A 58 4.65 -4.68 -10.31
C TYR A 58 5.82 -5.47 -9.69
N LEU A 59 6.50 -4.92 -8.69
CA LEU A 59 7.59 -5.62 -8.01
C LEU A 59 7.08 -6.87 -7.26
N LEU A 60 5.92 -6.79 -6.61
CA LEU A 60 5.30 -7.93 -5.93
C LEU A 60 4.89 -9.05 -6.90
N THR A 61 4.49 -8.69 -8.12
CA THR A 61 4.11 -9.65 -9.17
C THR A 61 5.31 -10.16 -9.97
N ARG A 62 6.41 -9.41 -10.03
CA ARG A 62 7.65 -9.80 -10.69
C ARG A 62 8.50 -10.78 -9.89
N GLN A 63 8.45 -10.74 -8.56
CA GLN A 63 9.15 -11.71 -7.69
C GLN A 63 8.41 -13.05 -7.54
N ARG A 64 7.34 -13.26 -8.31
CA ARG A 64 6.52 -14.48 -8.36
C ARG A 64 6.81 -15.24 -9.64
#